data_AF-A0A1F3VFH3-F1
#
_entry.id   AF-A0A1F3VFH3-F1
#
_cell.length_a   1.000
_cell.length_b   1.000
_cell.length_c   1.000
_cell.angle_alpha   90.00
_cell.angle_beta   90.00
_cell.angle_gamma   90.00
#
_symmetry.space_group_name_H-M   'P 1'
#
loop_
_entity.id
_entity.type
_entity.pdbx_description
1 polymer ?
#
loop_
_entity_poly.entity_id
_entity_poly.type
_entity_poly.pdbx_seq_one_letter_code
_entity_poly.pdbx_strand_id
1 'polypeptide(L)'
;MKKTTNLHLALLVAILVLVACIETKNLKENRCTTPGKRETRIMYKDAQSTNCTSEVQTRTCSNGAWSEWTGTYQYANCSTQALNSCGNTANGQSETRTAYAAVSVPFGSQCVSQTQTRTCNNGIWGNWSGTYTFLNCSVASALSCDGTAHNGTQSRSMYQTSSVPFGSQCVSQTQTRTCNNGVWGNWSGTYTFLNCSVASALSCDGTAHNGTQSRSMYQTSSVPAGSQCVSQTQTRTCNNGVWGNWSGTYSYASCTVSGSASQAVIVDHRHTNINQIPAYWINEAKKLTIHYAHTSHGSQIISGLANLNSINSYYGFAVNMNTSTPALPTNANALRMYAANPPETYITPEDYWESSDGISRTSQVVETGLFKYSTWTWCGQASNYSQTQIDNYLNTMKGFQQEFPNTRFILMTGHTDGGSAILTQNNNRIKTFAQNNNMILFDFADIEQYDPAGGYYPQTTDACSWCANWCTSHPSDCTNLPSCAHSHGLICMQKAKAFWWMMARLAGWDGQASN
;
A
#
# COMPACT_ATOMS: atom_id res chain seq x y z
N MET A 1 104.53 56.10 99.37
CA MET A 1 105.30 55.09 98.61
C MET A 1 105.21 55.48 97.15
N LYS A 2 106.17 56.25 96.65
CA LYS A 2 107.29 55.79 95.78
C LYS A 2 106.81 55.27 94.42
N LYS A 3 107.28 55.93 93.35
CA LYS A 3 107.08 55.64 91.91
C LYS A 3 105.64 55.94 91.49
N THR A 4 105.32 56.90 90.63
CA THR A 4 105.97 57.37 89.41
C THR A 4 105.52 58.80 89.17
N THR A 5 106.46 59.70 89.41
CA THR A 5 106.39 61.16 89.40
C THR A 5 106.32 61.79 88.01
N ASN A 6 106.12 61.02 86.93
CA ASN A 6 106.62 61.44 85.62
C ASN A 6 105.64 61.34 84.43
N LEU A 7 104.35 61.07 84.64
CA LEU A 7 103.39 61.08 83.51
C LEU A 7 102.46 62.30 83.50
N HIS A 8 102.04 62.82 84.68
CA HIS A 8 101.31 64.08 84.74
C HIS A 8 102.19 65.29 84.41
N LEU A 9 103.50 65.24 84.72
CA LEU A 9 104.42 66.29 84.33
C LEU A 9 104.71 66.27 82.82
N ALA A 10 104.71 65.10 82.18
CA ALA A 10 104.87 64.99 80.72
C ALA A 10 103.63 65.48 79.96
N LEU A 11 102.41 65.22 80.47
CA LEU A 11 101.18 65.75 79.87
C LEU A 11 100.97 67.24 80.20
N LEU A 12 101.34 67.72 81.41
CA LEU A 12 101.35 69.15 81.71
C LEU A 12 102.38 69.88 80.84
N VAL A 13 103.57 69.32 80.60
CA VAL A 13 104.57 69.93 79.70
C VAL A 13 104.12 69.86 78.24
N ALA A 14 103.42 68.81 77.79
CA ALA A 14 102.86 68.76 76.44
C ALA A 14 101.68 69.74 76.25
N ILE A 15 100.85 69.96 77.27
CA ILE A 15 99.82 71.01 77.27
C ILE A 15 100.47 72.40 77.37
N LEU A 16 101.52 72.59 78.17
CA LEU A 16 102.27 73.85 78.25
C LEU A 16 103.05 74.17 76.96
N VAL A 17 103.49 73.17 76.20
CA VAL A 17 104.12 73.36 74.87
C VAL A 17 103.07 73.60 73.77
N LEU A 18 101.86 73.02 73.87
CA LEU A 18 100.76 73.41 72.96
C LEU A 18 100.18 74.79 73.31
N VAL A 19 100.13 75.17 74.58
CA VAL A 19 99.71 76.52 75.02
C VAL A 19 100.73 77.57 74.57
N ALA A 20 102.03 77.28 74.60
CA ALA A 20 103.07 78.15 74.04
C ALA A 20 103.13 78.19 72.49
N CYS A 21 102.47 77.26 71.78
CA CYS A 21 102.37 77.26 70.30
C CYS A 21 101.02 77.79 69.78
N ILE A 22 100.00 77.90 70.65
CA ILE A 22 98.71 78.53 70.36
C ILE A 22 98.77 80.06 70.61
N GLU A 23 99.69 80.54 71.47
CA GLU A 23 99.83 81.98 71.80
C GLU A 23 100.64 82.84 70.81
N THR A 24 101.16 82.31 69.69
CA THR A 24 101.93 83.12 68.70
C THR A 24 101.47 83.04 67.24
N LYS A 25 100.32 82.40 66.93
CA LYS A 25 99.74 82.37 65.56
C LYS A 25 98.23 82.60 65.56
N ASN A 26 97.83 83.86 65.80
CA ASN A 26 96.79 84.60 65.06
C ASN A 26 96.34 85.88 65.79
N LEU A 27 97.24 86.44 66.60
CA LEU A 27 97.39 87.90 66.80
C LEU A 27 97.66 88.69 65.49
N LYS A 28 97.27 88.18 64.31
CA LYS A 28 97.43 88.83 63.00
C LYS A 28 96.13 89.10 62.23
N GLU A 29 94.96 88.59 62.63
CA GLU A 29 93.71 88.81 61.88
C GLU A 29 92.66 89.71 62.56
N ASN A 30 92.82 90.06 63.83
CA ASN A 30 91.87 90.96 64.51
C ASN A 30 92.29 92.44 64.47
N ARG A 31 93.23 92.79 63.58
CA ARG A 31 93.58 94.19 63.28
C ARG A 31 92.87 94.64 62.03
N CYS A 32 91.95 95.58 62.18
CA CYS A 32 91.31 96.21 61.04
C CYS A 32 92.14 97.44 60.60
N THR A 33 92.46 97.52 59.30
CA THR A 33 93.36 98.57 58.77
C THR A 33 92.65 99.87 58.40
N THR A 34 91.31 99.88 58.40
CA THR A 34 90.50 101.02 57.95
C THR A 34 89.47 101.39 59.02
N PRO A 35 89.69 102.47 59.79
CA PRO A 35 88.72 102.96 60.76
C PRO A 35 87.35 103.19 60.11
N GLY A 36 86.27 102.70 60.72
CA GLY A 36 84.89 102.83 60.22
C GLY A 36 84.39 101.70 59.31
N LYS A 37 85.21 100.71 58.93
CA LYS A 37 84.75 99.53 58.17
C LYS A 37 83.76 98.70 59.01
N ARG A 38 82.69 98.17 58.38
CA ARG A 38 81.73 97.23 58.98
C ARG A 38 81.81 95.86 58.31
N GLU A 39 81.66 94.82 59.10
CA GLU A 39 81.44 93.44 58.64
C GLU A 39 80.07 92.96 59.10
N THR A 40 79.40 92.15 58.27
CA THR A 40 78.13 91.50 58.59
C THR A 40 78.22 89.98 58.43
N ARG A 41 77.47 89.22 59.24
CA ARG A 41 77.23 87.77 59.10
C ARG A 41 75.77 87.44 59.38
N ILE A 42 75.26 86.35 58.80
CA ILE A 42 73.91 85.84 59.08
C ILE A 42 74.02 84.68 60.07
N MET A 43 73.25 84.71 61.16
CA MET A 43 73.17 83.64 62.15
C MET A 43 71.71 83.22 62.35
N TYR A 44 71.47 81.96 62.70
CA TYR A 44 70.15 81.35 62.92
C TYR A 44 69.91 81.08 64.41
N LYS A 45 68.63 81.16 64.80
CA LYS A 45 68.21 80.97 66.20
C LYS A 45 68.45 79.54 66.70
N ASP A 46 68.15 78.56 65.86
CA ASP A 46 68.17 77.13 66.17
C ASP A 46 68.89 76.34 65.07
N ALA A 47 69.56 75.23 65.41
CA ALA A 47 70.22 74.36 64.44
C ALA A 47 69.24 73.52 63.57
N GLN A 48 68.02 73.26 64.08
CA GLN A 48 66.95 72.57 63.35
C GLN A 48 65.57 73.13 63.71
N SER A 49 64.76 73.47 62.70
CA SER A 49 63.40 74.00 62.87
C SER A 49 62.61 73.80 61.59
N THR A 50 61.28 73.68 61.68
CA THR A 50 60.38 73.69 60.51
C THR A 50 60.35 75.04 59.79
N ASN A 51 60.80 76.12 60.45
CA ASN A 51 60.95 77.44 59.85
C ASN A 51 62.19 78.17 60.43
N CYS A 52 63.31 78.12 59.68
CA CYS A 52 64.60 78.66 60.10
C CYS A 52 64.61 80.19 60.11
N THR A 53 64.59 80.80 61.29
CA THR A 53 64.67 82.26 61.48
C THR A 53 66.13 82.72 61.57
N SER A 54 66.50 83.75 60.82
CA SER A 54 67.87 84.30 60.77
C SER A 54 67.93 85.76 61.19
N GLU A 55 69.08 86.20 61.68
CA GLU A 55 69.41 87.60 61.95
C GLU A 55 70.76 87.99 61.34
N VAL A 56 70.91 89.26 60.96
CA VAL A 56 72.19 89.83 60.48
C VAL A 56 72.92 90.47 61.65
N GLN A 57 74.07 89.92 62.00
CA GLN A 57 74.96 90.43 63.03
C GLN A 57 76.04 91.29 62.39
N THR A 58 76.38 92.44 62.99
CA THR A 58 77.36 93.40 62.46
C THR A 58 78.44 93.69 63.50
N ARG A 59 79.67 93.98 63.07
CA ARG A 59 80.72 94.57 63.93
C ARG A 59 81.48 95.66 63.19
N THR A 60 82.03 96.62 63.94
CA THR A 60 82.67 97.81 63.39
C THR A 60 84.12 97.94 63.86
N CYS A 61 84.99 98.40 62.97
CA CYS A 61 86.39 98.65 63.24
C CYS A 61 86.58 100.05 63.87
N SER A 62 87.21 100.10 65.05
CA SER A 62 87.63 101.36 65.69
C SER A 62 89.04 101.24 66.27
N ASN A 63 89.90 102.21 65.99
CA ASN A 63 91.30 102.28 66.47
C ASN A 63 92.09 100.97 66.31
N GLY A 64 91.94 100.31 65.17
CA GLY A 64 92.70 99.11 64.83
C GLY A 64 92.17 97.80 65.42
N ALA A 65 91.01 97.80 66.10
CA ALA A 65 90.35 96.60 66.62
C ALA A 65 88.86 96.52 66.20
N TRP A 66 88.37 95.30 65.97
CA TRP A 66 86.96 95.04 65.71
C TRP A 66 86.14 95.00 67.01
N SER A 67 84.92 95.54 66.99
CA SER A 67 83.94 95.35 68.08
C SER A 67 83.43 93.91 68.16
N GLU A 68 82.80 93.55 69.28
CA GLU A 68 81.94 92.36 69.36
C GLU A 68 80.84 92.40 68.28
N TRP A 69 80.38 91.23 67.85
CA TRP A 69 79.26 91.10 66.92
C TRP A 69 77.94 91.48 67.62
N THR A 70 77.11 92.29 66.98
CA THR A 70 75.75 92.58 67.47
C THR A 70 74.84 91.37 67.31
N GLY A 71 73.90 91.12 68.23
CA GLY A 71 72.90 90.05 68.11
C GLY A 71 73.13 88.89 69.10
N THR A 72 72.24 87.88 69.07
CA THR A 72 72.24 86.75 70.03
C THR A 72 72.25 85.36 69.39
N TYR A 73 71.99 85.25 68.08
CA TYR A 73 71.89 83.97 67.38
C TYR A 73 73.26 83.35 67.14
N GLN A 74 73.36 82.03 67.33
CA GLN A 74 74.66 81.35 67.43
C GLN A 74 74.89 80.25 66.39
N TYR A 75 73.88 79.88 65.60
CA TYR A 75 74.02 78.80 64.61
C TYR A 75 74.31 79.36 63.22
N ALA A 76 75.37 78.87 62.57
CA ALA A 76 75.71 79.28 61.21
C ALA A 76 74.71 78.75 60.17
N ASN A 77 74.00 77.64 60.47
CA ASN A 77 73.07 76.95 59.57
C ASN A 77 71.83 76.43 60.35
N CYS A 78 70.71 76.22 59.65
CA CYS A 78 69.52 75.55 60.17
C CYS A 78 68.92 74.58 59.12
N SER A 79 68.48 73.38 59.53
CA SER A 79 67.90 72.35 58.61
C SER A 79 66.47 71.91 59.01
N THR A 80 65.59 71.66 58.02
CA THR A 80 64.20 71.19 58.19
C THR A 80 64.08 69.66 58.14
N GLN A 81 63.18 69.05 58.93
CA GLN A 81 62.94 67.59 58.96
C GLN A 81 61.99 67.15 57.83
N ALA A 82 62.35 66.11 57.05
CA ALA A 82 61.55 65.61 55.93
C ALA A 82 60.42 64.66 56.38
N LEU A 83 59.24 64.76 55.75
CA LEU A 83 58.05 63.93 56.03
C LEU A 83 58.11 62.57 55.29
N ASN A 84 57.55 61.51 55.89
CA ASN A 84 57.64 60.14 55.38
C ASN A 84 56.73 59.88 54.16
N SER A 85 57.23 59.12 53.17
CA SER A 85 56.46 58.67 52.00
C SER A 85 55.64 57.40 52.28
N CYS A 86 54.60 57.16 51.49
CA CYS A 86 53.80 55.93 51.53
C CYS A 86 54.23 55.05 50.36
N GLY A 87 55.20 54.16 50.61
CA GLY A 87 55.89 53.42 49.54
C GLY A 87 56.64 54.39 48.61
N ASN A 88 56.36 54.31 47.31
CA ASN A 88 56.97 55.18 46.29
C ASN A 88 56.28 56.56 46.17
N THR A 89 55.18 56.81 46.89
CA THR A 89 54.42 58.06 46.77
C THR A 89 54.80 59.04 47.89
N ALA A 90 55.32 60.20 47.51
CA ALA A 90 55.77 61.23 48.46
C ALA A 90 54.63 61.78 49.33
N ASN A 91 54.97 62.30 50.51
CA ASN A 91 53.99 62.93 51.40
C ASN A 91 53.23 64.06 50.70
N GLY A 92 51.90 64.07 50.81
CA GLY A 92 51.02 65.03 50.14
C GLY A 92 50.66 64.68 48.69
N GLN A 93 51.29 63.66 48.10
CA GLN A 93 50.90 63.13 46.79
C GLN A 93 49.79 62.10 46.93
N SER A 94 49.01 61.94 45.85
CA SER A 94 47.87 61.04 45.79
C SER A 94 48.09 59.97 44.74
N GLU A 95 47.52 58.79 44.98
CA GLU A 95 47.39 57.76 43.95
C GLU A 95 45.91 57.55 43.61
N THR A 96 45.67 57.03 42.42
CA THR A 96 44.33 56.74 41.90
C THR A 96 44.15 55.27 41.60
N ARG A 97 42.91 54.80 41.70
CA ARG A 97 42.48 53.48 41.21
C ARG A 97 41.09 53.57 40.58
N THR A 98 40.77 52.63 39.71
CA THR A 98 39.41 52.42 39.22
C THR A 98 38.71 51.41 40.13
N ALA A 99 37.53 51.77 40.65
CA ALA A 99 36.67 50.86 41.39
C ALA A 99 35.28 50.80 40.72
N TYR A 100 34.59 49.68 40.89
CA TYR A 100 33.32 49.36 40.24
C TYR A 100 32.21 49.15 41.26
N ALA A 101 30.98 49.51 40.89
CA ALA A 101 29.81 49.42 41.77
C ALA A 101 29.42 47.96 42.13
N ALA A 102 29.73 47.00 41.24
CA ALA A 102 29.44 45.59 41.41
C ALA A 102 30.58 44.72 40.83
N VAL A 103 30.76 43.51 41.36
CA VAL A 103 31.71 42.51 40.83
C VAL A 103 31.25 41.91 39.50
N SER A 104 29.94 41.91 39.26
CA SER A 104 29.34 41.46 38.01
C SER A 104 28.03 42.18 37.72
N VAL A 105 27.76 42.47 36.45
CA VAL A 105 26.48 43.04 35.97
C VAL A 105 25.79 42.11 34.97
N PRO A 106 24.45 42.16 34.83
CA PRO A 106 23.72 41.34 33.86
C PRO A 106 24.17 41.56 32.41
N PHE A 107 23.94 40.57 31.55
CA PHE A 107 24.18 40.67 30.11
C PHE A 107 23.51 41.92 29.51
N GLY A 108 24.21 42.64 28.63
CA GLY A 108 23.74 43.89 28.00
C GLY A 108 23.92 45.16 28.85
N SER A 109 24.35 45.04 30.12
CA SER A 109 24.67 46.18 30.98
C SER A 109 26.13 46.60 30.87
N GLN A 110 26.45 47.81 31.34
CA GLN A 110 27.83 48.31 31.41
C GLN A 110 28.31 48.37 32.87
N CYS A 111 29.57 47.99 33.08
CA CYS A 111 30.22 48.15 34.38
C CYS A 111 30.39 49.64 34.71
N VAL A 112 29.67 50.11 35.71
CA VAL A 112 29.80 51.49 36.20
C VAL A 112 31.04 51.58 37.07
N SER A 113 31.98 52.43 36.66
CA SER A 113 33.24 52.64 37.36
C SER A 113 33.34 54.06 37.91
N GLN A 114 34.18 54.23 38.92
CA GLN A 114 34.58 55.52 39.44
C GLN A 114 36.09 55.54 39.70
N THR A 115 36.72 56.69 39.46
CA THR A 115 38.11 56.92 39.85
C THR A 115 38.14 57.33 41.32
N GLN A 116 38.77 56.50 42.14
CA GLN A 116 39.00 56.79 43.55
C GLN A 116 40.42 57.29 43.76
N THR A 117 40.58 58.20 44.71
CA THR A 117 41.86 58.81 45.06
C THR A 117 42.09 58.66 46.56
N ARG A 118 43.32 58.39 46.97
CA ARG A 118 43.76 58.52 48.37
C ARG A 118 45.08 59.25 48.44
N THR A 119 45.30 59.97 49.53
CA THR A 119 46.49 60.82 49.72
C THR A 119 47.39 60.24 50.80
N CYS A 120 48.70 60.31 50.57
CA CYS A 120 49.68 59.92 51.57
C CYS A 120 49.84 61.05 52.59
N ASN A 121 49.65 60.74 53.86
CA ASN A 121 49.92 61.64 54.97
C ASN A 121 50.90 61.00 55.95
N ASN A 122 52.14 61.47 55.90
CA ASN A 122 53.28 61.10 56.73
C ASN A 122 53.45 59.58 56.92
N GLY A 123 53.55 58.85 55.81
CA GLY A 123 53.72 57.38 55.80
C GLY A 123 52.44 56.58 55.97
N ILE A 124 51.27 57.22 56.17
CA ILE A 124 49.97 56.54 56.29
C ILE A 124 49.06 56.94 55.13
N TRP A 125 48.47 55.94 54.48
CA TRP A 125 47.46 56.17 53.44
C TRP A 125 46.11 56.56 54.05
N GLY A 126 45.50 57.61 53.53
CA GLY A 126 44.08 57.91 53.79
C GLY A 126 43.13 56.87 53.18
N ASN A 127 41.85 56.96 53.53
CA ASN A 127 40.81 56.16 52.89
C ASN A 127 40.67 56.54 51.41
N TRP A 128 40.31 55.56 50.58
CA TRP A 128 39.92 55.80 49.19
C TRP A 128 38.64 56.65 49.14
N SER A 129 38.61 57.65 48.28
CA SER A 129 37.39 58.43 48.01
C SER A 129 36.30 57.59 47.33
N GLY A 130 35.03 57.99 47.46
CA GLY A 130 33.88 57.30 46.85
C GLY A 130 33.46 56.00 47.55
N THR A 131 32.38 55.37 47.07
CA THR A 131 31.72 54.23 47.75
C THR A 131 31.93 52.85 47.12
N TYR A 132 32.46 52.75 45.91
CA TYR A 132 32.63 51.49 45.18
C TYR A 132 33.79 50.68 45.75
N THR A 133 33.58 49.38 45.90
CA THR A 133 34.48 48.47 46.63
C THR A 133 35.12 47.40 45.76
N PHE A 134 34.62 47.17 44.53
CA PHE A 134 35.12 46.11 43.65
C PHE A 134 36.24 46.62 42.74
N LEU A 135 37.35 45.90 42.63
CA LEU A 135 38.48 46.27 41.77
C LEU A 135 38.33 45.75 40.34
N ASN A 136 37.45 44.79 40.12
CA ASN A 136 37.12 44.21 38.82
C ASN A 136 35.60 44.12 38.69
N CYS A 137 35.10 44.30 37.48
CA CYS A 137 33.71 44.05 37.13
C CYS A 137 33.66 43.24 35.84
N SER A 138 32.82 42.22 35.81
CA SER A 138 32.56 41.40 34.62
C SER A 138 31.11 41.53 34.17
N VAL A 139 30.88 41.53 32.86
CA VAL A 139 29.53 41.47 32.30
C VAL A 139 29.18 39.99 32.12
N ALA A 140 28.04 39.54 32.66
CA ALA A 140 27.59 38.17 32.50
C ALA A 140 27.45 37.81 31.01
N SER A 141 27.86 36.59 30.64
CA SER A 141 27.67 36.08 29.28
C SER A 141 26.18 35.92 28.96
N ALA A 142 25.81 36.07 27.68
CA ALA A 142 24.43 35.85 27.25
C ALA A 142 24.00 34.40 27.50
N LEU A 143 22.77 34.21 27.96
CA LEU A 143 22.21 32.88 28.17
C LEU A 143 21.86 32.21 26.83
N SER A 144 22.17 30.91 26.72
CA SER A 144 21.77 30.06 25.60
C SER A 144 20.35 29.54 25.74
N CYS A 145 19.68 29.26 24.63
CA CYS A 145 18.38 28.58 24.59
C CYS A 145 18.59 27.13 24.14
N ASP A 146 18.43 26.15 25.04
CA ASP A 146 18.60 24.71 24.77
C ASP A 146 19.88 24.37 23.99
N GLY A 147 21.02 24.92 24.43
CA GLY A 147 22.32 24.73 23.78
C GLY A 147 22.60 25.62 22.56
N THR A 148 21.65 26.45 22.13
CA THR A 148 21.85 27.44 21.06
C THR A 148 22.28 28.79 21.65
N ALA A 149 23.40 29.35 21.20
CA ALA A 149 23.91 30.63 21.69
C ALA A 149 22.93 31.79 21.43
N HIS A 150 23.06 32.88 22.21
CA HIS A 150 22.32 34.11 21.95
C HIS A 150 22.55 34.62 20.52
N ASN A 151 21.47 35.09 19.88
CA ASN A 151 21.38 35.43 18.45
C ASN A 151 21.51 34.23 17.50
N GLY A 152 21.72 33.02 18.03
CA GLY A 152 21.57 31.80 17.26
C GLY A 152 20.10 31.58 16.87
N THR A 153 19.92 30.89 15.74
CA THR A 153 18.60 30.61 15.17
C THR A 153 18.34 29.10 15.16
N GLN A 154 17.06 28.75 15.30
CA GLN A 154 16.57 27.42 14.96
C GLN A 154 15.66 27.53 13.75
N SER A 155 15.68 26.49 12.92
CA SER A 155 14.85 26.38 11.73
C SER A 155 14.05 25.08 11.77
N ARG A 156 12.82 25.13 11.26
CA ARG A 156 11.98 23.95 11.01
C ARG A 156 11.22 24.11 9.69
N SER A 157 10.89 23.00 9.05
CA SER A 157 9.98 22.98 7.91
C SER A 157 8.56 22.72 8.40
N MET A 158 7.63 23.61 8.08
CA MET A 158 6.20 23.44 8.33
C MET A 158 5.44 23.43 7.00
N TYR A 159 4.28 22.80 6.96
CA TYR A 159 3.46 22.63 5.77
C TYR A 159 2.16 23.41 5.88
N GLN A 160 1.65 23.87 4.74
CA GLN A 160 0.41 24.65 4.66
C GLN A 160 -0.83 23.83 5.08
N THR A 161 -0.85 22.55 4.73
CA THR A 161 -1.92 21.59 5.02
C THR A 161 -1.33 20.28 5.54
N SER A 162 -2.12 19.47 6.26
CA SER A 162 -1.73 18.11 6.69
C SER A 162 -1.77 17.09 5.55
N SER A 163 -2.50 17.37 4.48
CA SER A 163 -2.59 16.51 3.30
C SER A 163 -2.94 17.30 2.05
N VAL A 164 -2.57 16.77 0.88
CA VAL A 164 -2.96 17.28 -0.44
C VAL A 164 -3.50 16.15 -1.33
N PRO A 165 -4.35 16.46 -2.35
CA PRO A 165 -4.84 15.45 -3.28
C PRO A 165 -3.73 14.74 -4.05
N PHE A 166 -4.03 13.55 -4.57
CA PHE A 166 -3.14 12.79 -5.46
C PHE A 166 -2.65 13.67 -6.62
N GLY A 167 -1.35 13.58 -6.95
CA GLY A 167 -0.71 14.37 -8.01
C GLY A 167 -0.33 15.82 -7.63
N SER A 168 -0.70 16.28 -6.43
CA SER A 168 -0.29 17.58 -5.90
C SER A 168 1.01 17.50 -5.11
N GLN A 169 1.66 18.64 -4.87
CA GLN A 169 2.86 18.74 -4.04
C GLN A 169 2.56 19.44 -2.72
N CYS A 170 3.12 18.93 -1.64
CA CYS A 170 3.07 19.58 -0.33
C CYS A 170 3.90 20.86 -0.35
N VAL A 171 3.26 22.00 -0.06
CA VAL A 171 3.96 23.29 0.03
C VAL A 171 4.51 23.47 1.44
N SER A 172 5.83 23.57 1.54
CA SER A 172 6.54 23.78 2.80
C SER A 172 7.06 25.20 2.93
N GLN A 173 7.08 25.71 4.15
CA GLN A 173 7.72 26.95 4.56
C GLN A 173 8.80 26.64 5.60
N THR A 174 9.99 27.20 5.41
CA THR A 174 11.02 27.21 6.47
C THR A 174 10.68 28.32 7.46
N GLN A 175 10.41 27.94 8.71
CA GLN A 175 10.17 28.85 9.81
C GLN A 175 11.41 28.93 10.68
N THR A 176 11.70 30.13 11.16
CA THR A 176 12.86 30.43 11.98
C THR A 176 12.46 31.13 13.27
N ARG A 177 13.21 30.90 14.34
CA ARG A 177 13.12 31.68 15.58
C ARG A 177 14.51 31.97 16.11
N THR A 178 14.65 33.07 16.84
CA THR A 178 15.94 33.54 17.35
C THR A 178 15.98 33.42 18.87
N CYS A 179 17.13 32.98 19.41
CA CYS A 179 17.37 32.94 20.84
C CYS A 179 17.75 34.34 21.36
N ASN A 180 16.94 34.88 22.24
CA ASN A 180 17.22 36.14 22.92
C ASN A 180 17.43 35.89 24.41
N ASN A 181 18.69 35.83 24.83
CA ASN A 181 19.13 35.69 26.22
C ASN A 181 18.34 34.65 27.03
N GLY A 182 18.39 33.39 26.60
CA GLY A 182 17.73 32.26 27.28
C GLY A 182 16.24 32.08 26.95
N VAL A 183 15.64 32.98 26.16
CA VAL A 183 14.23 32.88 25.74
C VAL A 183 14.15 32.77 24.21
N TRP A 184 13.41 31.77 23.73
CA TRP A 184 13.09 31.64 22.32
C TRP A 184 12.04 32.67 21.90
N GLY A 185 12.29 33.38 20.79
CA GLY A 185 11.26 34.15 20.11
C GLY A 185 10.17 33.26 19.47
N ASN A 186 9.12 33.90 18.98
CA ASN A 186 8.09 33.22 18.20
C ASN A 186 8.68 32.68 16.88
N TRP A 187 8.14 31.55 16.42
CA TRP A 187 8.41 31.06 15.07
C TRP A 187 7.88 32.06 14.03
N SER A 188 8.68 32.36 13.01
CA SER A 188 8.23 33.09 11.83
C SER A 188 7.29 32.23 10.98
N GLY A 189 6.56 32.86 10.05
CA GLY A 189 5.67 32.15 9.12
C GLY A 189 4.28 31.82 9.70
N THR A 190 3.45 31.18 8.89
CA THR A 190 2.02 30.94 9.19
C THR A 190 1.61 29.47 9.07
N TYR A 191 2.48 28.61 8.53
CA TYR A 191 2.18 27.21 8.31
C TYR A 191 2.22 26.42 9.63
N THR A 192 1.21 25.58 9.86
CA THR A 192 0.95 24.98 11.18
C THR A 192 1.11 23.46 11.21
N PHE A 193 1.24 22.79 10.07
CA PHE A 193 1.33 21.34 10.01
C PHE A 193 2.79 20.85 9.99
N LEU A 194 3.13 19.91 10.87
CA LEU A 194 4.48 19.34 10.96
C LEU A 194 4.80 18.40 9.79
N ASN A 195 3.78 17.71 9.29
CA ASN A 195 3.87 16.76 8.18
C ASN A 195 2.76 17.05 7.18
N CYS A 196 3.02 16.75 5.92
CA CYS A 196 2.03 16.74 4.86
C CYS A 196 2.12 15.45 4.07
N SER A 197 1.00 14.75 3.89
CA SER A 197 0.92 13.53 3.07
C SER A 197 0.17 13.79 1.76
N VAL A 198 0.72 13.31 0.65
CA VAL A 198 0.00 13.26 -0.63
C VAL A 198 -0.94 12.05 -0.61
N ALA A 199 -2.23 12.28 -0.90
CA ALA A 199 -3.20 11.19 -0.96
C ALA A 199 -2.79 10.14 -2.01
N SER A 200 -3.05 8.87 -1.71
CA SER A 200 -2.84 7.77 -2.65
C SER A 200 -3.79 7.90 -3.85
N ALA A 201 -3.36 7.40 -5.01
CA ALA A 201 -4.21 7.37 -6.20
C ALA A 201 -5.44 6.49 -5.95
N LEU A 202 -6.61 6.94 -6.39
CA LEU A 202 -7.85 6.16 -6.28
C LEU A 202 -7.85 4.99 -7.27
N SER A 203 -8.36 3.83 -6.82
CA SER A 203 -8.58 2.65 -7.66
C SER A 203 -9.92 2.72 -8.40
N CYS A 204 -10.02 2.06 -9.55
CA CYS A 204 -11.27 1.86 -10.28
C CYS A 204 -11.75 0.42 -10.08
N ASP A 205 -12.82 0.20 -9.31
CA ASP A 205 -13.41 -1.13 -9.03
C ASP A 205 -12.37 -2.18 -8.61
N GLY A 206 -11.48 -1.82 -7.68
CA GLY A 206 -10.39 -2.69 -7.20
C GLY A 206 -9.14 -2.74 -8.09
N THR A 207 -9.13 -2.07 -9.25
CA THR A 207 -7.94 -1.94 -10.10
C THR A 207 -7.15 -0.67 -9.74
N ALA A 208 -5.85 -0.80 -9.45
CA ALA A 208 -4.99 0.32 -9.09
C ALA A 208 -4.87 1.37 -10.22
N HIS A 209 -4.53 2.61 -9.88
CA HIS A 209 -4.20 3.65 -10.87
C HIS A 209 -3.11 3.18 -11.84
N ASN A 210 -3.28 3.50 -13.12
CA ASN A 210 -2.51 2.98 -14.27
C ASN A 210 -2.67 1.48 -14.54
N GLY A 211 -3.46 0.77 -13.74
CA GLY A 211 -3.91 -0.58 -14.05
C GLY A 211 -4.87 -0.57 -15.25
N THR A 212 -4.88 -1.68 -15.97
CA THR A 212 -5.69 -1.87 -17.17
C THR A 212 -6.72 -2.96 -16.97
N GLN A 213 -7.87 -2.78 -17.61
CA GLN A 213 -8.83 -3.87 -17.83
C GLN A 213 -8.85 -4.19 -19.31
N SER A 214 -9.03 -5.48 -19.61
CA SER A 214 -9.16 -5.98 -20.97
C SER A 214 -10.50 -6.70 -21.13
N ARG A 215 -11.10 -6.57 -22.31
CA ARG A 215 -12.25 -7.36 -22.73
C ARG A 215 -12.08 -7.76 -24.19
N SER A 216 -12.65 -8.90 -24.58
CA SER A 216 -12.76 -9.27 -25.99
C SER A 216 -14.12 -8.82 -26.50
N MET A 217 -14.12 -8.00 -27.55
CA MET A 217 -15.34 -7.59 -28.27
C MET A 217 -15.27 -8.11 -29.70
N TYR A 218 -16.42 -8.24 -30.35
CA TYR A 218 -16.55 -8.80 -31.68
C TYR A 218 -17.07 -7.76 -32.67
N GLN A 219 -16.66 -7.91 -33.92
CA GLN A 219 -17.03 -6.99 -35.00
C GLN A 219 -18.53 -7.04 -35.33
N THR A 220 -19.13 -8.23 -35.21
CA THR A 220 -20.56 -8.51 -35.44
C THR A 220 -21.10 -9.40 -34.33
N SER A 221 -22.43 -9.40 -34.11
CA SER A 221 -23.09 -10.32 -33.16
C SER A 221 -23.21 -11.75 -33.69
N SER A 222 -23.07 -11.95 -35.01
CA SER A 222 -23.06 -13.27 -35.64
C SER A 222 -22.28 -13.27 -36.96
N VAL A 223 -21.83 -14.45 -37.37
CA VAL A 223 -21.21 -14.70 -38.69
C VAL A 223 -21.79 -15.97 -39.32
N PRO A 224 -21.80 -16.11 -40.66
CA PRO A 224 -22.29 -17.32 -41.34
C PRO A 224 -21.52 -18.58 -40.95
N ALA A 225 -22.14 -19.75 -41.16
CA ALA A 225 -21.50 -21.05 -40.98
C ALA A 225 -20.20 -21.15 -41.79
N GLY A 226 -19.14 -21.67 -41.16
CA GLY A 226 -17.80 -21.74 -41.77
C GLY A 226 -16.99 -20.44 -41.71
N SER A 227 -17.58 -19.32 -41.27
CA SER A 227 -16.83 -18.09 -40.96
C SER A 227 -16.35 -18.11 -39.51
N GLN A 228 -15.28 -17.35 -39.24
CA GLN A 228 -14.78 -17.16 -37.88
C GLN A 228 -15.19 -15.79 -37.34
N CYS A 229 -15.65 -15.76 -36.09
CA CYS A 229 -15.89 -14.51 -35.38
C CYS A 229 -14.58 -13.74 -35.20
N VAL A 230 -14.50 -12.52 -35.74
CA VAL A 230 -13.32 -11.66 -35.57
C VAL A 230 -13.45 -10.92 -34.24
N SER A 231 -12.58 -11.25 -33.30
CA SER A 231 -12.50 -10.60 -32.00
C SER A 231 -11.38 -9.56 -31.96
N GLN A 232 -11.60 -8.48 -31.22
CA GLN A 232 -10.62 -7.48 -30.85
C GLN A 232 -10.50 -7.43 -29.32
N THR A 233 -9.27 -7.50 -28.81
CA THR A 233 -9.00 -7.19 -27.40
C THR A 233 -9.00 -5.68 -27.23
N GLN A 234 -9.96 -5.19 -26.46
CA GLN A 234 -10.08 -3.79 -26.08
C GLN A 234 -9.56 -3.60 -24.67
N THR A 235 -8.87 -2.49 -24.45
CA THR A 235 -8.26 -2.15 -23.17
C THR A 235 -8.70 -0.76 -22.75
N ARG A 236 -8.86 -0.55 -21.44
CA ARG A 236 -9.00 0.78 -20.84
C ARG A 236 -8.11 0.89 -19.61
N THR A 237 -7.73 2.12 -19.28
CA THR A 237 -6.81 2.41 -18.18
C THR A 237 -7.54 3.15 -17.07
N CYS A 238 -7.26 2.79 -15.82
CA CYS A 238 -7.76 3.50 -14.65
C CYS A 238 -6.93 4.75 -14.39
N ASN A 239 -7.56 5.92 -14.42
CA ASN A 239 -6.94 7.18 -14.07
C ASN A 239 -7.61 7.78 -12.83
N ASN A 240 -6.96 7.61 -11.66
CA ASN A 240 -7.39 8.16 -10.38
C ASN A 240 -8.90 7.98 -10.09
N GLY A 241 -9.37 6.74 -10.05
CA GLY A 241 -10.77 6.40 -9.77
C GLY A 241 -11.73 6.53 -10.95
N VAL A 242 -11.26 7.01 -12.11
CA VAL A 242 -12.08 7.13 -13.33
C VAL A 242 -11.53 6.21 -14.42
N TRP A 243 -12.40 5.37 -14.99
CA TRP A 243 -12.06 4.57 -16.16
C TRP A 243 -11.97 5.45 -17.42
N GLY A 244 -10.89 5.30 -18.17
CA GLY A 244 -10.82 5.80 -19.54
C GLY A 244 -11.78 5.07 -20.48
N ASN A 245 -11.93 5.60 -21.69
CA ASN A 245 -12.68 4.93 -22.75
C ASN A 245 -12.03 3.60 -23.13
N TRP A 246 -12.85 2.62 -23.53
CA TRP A 246 -12.35 1.41 -24.16
C TRP A 246 -11.67 1.75 -25.48
N SER A 247 -10.50 1.15 -25.72
CA SER A 247 -9.86 1.17 -27.04
C SER A 247 -10.65 0.32 -28.04
N GLY A 248 -10.38 0.49 -29.33
CA GLY A 248 -11.01 -0.30 -30.39
C GLY A 248 -12.39 0.18 -30.81
N THR A 249 -12.99 -0.51 -31.78
CA THR A 249 -14.24 -0.11 -32.45
C THR A 249 -15.32 -1.19 -32.42
N TYR A 250 -14.98 -2.40 -31.99
CA TYR A 250 -15.90 -3.54 -31.96
C TYR A 250 -16.90 -3.40 -30.82
N SER A 251 -18.19 -3.59 -31.10
CA SER A 251 -19.29 -3.22 -30.21
C SER A 251 -20.08 -4.41 -29.65
N TYR A 252 -19.83 -5.63 -30.12
CA TYR A 252 -20.59 -6.81 -29.71
C TYR A 252 -19.85 -7.62 -28.63
N ALA A 253 -20.54 -7.93 -27.53
CA ALA A 253 -19.94 -8.67 -26.41
C ALA A 253 -19.79 -10.17 -26.69
N SER A 254 -20.54 -10.69 -27.66
CA SER A 254 -20.45 -12.06 -28.14
C SER A 254 -20.65 -12.07 -29.66
N CYS A 255 -20.12 -13.12 -30.30
CA CYS A 255 -20.40 -13.44 -31.67
C CYS A 255 -20.71 -14.93 -31.76
N THR A 256 -21.88 -15.26 -32.28
CA THR A 256 -22.22 -16.65 -32.59
C THR A 256 -21.89 -16.92 -34.04
N VAL A 257 -21.09 -17.95 -34.31
CA VAL A 257 -21.14 -18.56 -35.63
C VAL A 257 -22.56 -19.09 -35.74
N SER A 258 -23.35 -18.52 -36.64
CA SER A 258 -24.61 -19.09 -37.04
C SER A 258 -24.26 -20.48 -37.54
N GLY A 259 -24.43 -21.48 -36.68
CA GLY A 259 -24.44 -22.86 -37.15
C GLY A 259 -25.38 -22.87 -38.33
N SER A 260 -24.98 -23.50 -39.44
CA SER A 260 -25.92 -23.89 -40.48
C SER A 260 -27.18 -24.32 -39.74
N ALA A 261 -28.32 -23.66 -39.97
CA ALA A 261 -29.57 -23.95 -39.26
C ALA A 261 -29.61 -25.46 -39.07
N SER A 262 -29.46 -25.95 -37.82
CA SER A 262 -29.04 -27.34 -37.63
C SER A 262 -30.11 -28.18 -38.29
N GLN A 263 -29.81 -28.80 -39.44
CA GLN A 263 -30.82 -29.56 -40.14
C GLN A 263 -31.38 -30.57 -39.15
N ALA A 264 -32.70 -30.80 -39.19
CA ALA A 264 -33.35 -31.77 -38.32
C ALA A 264 -32.54 -33.07 -38.29
N VAL A 265 -32.22 -33.56 -37.09
CA VAL A 265 -31.51 -34.84 -36.93
C VAL A 265 -32.56 -35.92 -36.90
N ILE A 266 -32.76 -36.59 -38.03
CA ILE A 266 -33.73 -37.67 -38.19
C ILE A 266 -32.97 -39.00 -38.15
N VAL A 267 -33.36 -39.86 -37.22
CA VAL A 267 -32.80 -41.19 -37.05
C VAL A 267 -33.91 -42.21 -37.22
N ASP A 268 -33.69 -43.15 -38.13
CA ASP A 268 -34.68 -44.06 -38.69
C ASP A 268 -34.02 -45.40 -39.09
N HIS A 269 -34.68 -46.28 -39.85
CA HIS A 269 -34.15 -47.61 -40.19
C HIS A 269 -32.77 -47.58 -40.85
N ARG A 270 -32.42 -46.50 -41.58
CA ARG A 270 -31.13 -46.33 -42.29
C ARG A 270 -29.94 -46.13 -41.35
N HIS A 271 -30.23 -45.88 -40.08
CA HIS A 271 -29.25 -45.51 -39.08
C HIS A 271 -28.98 -46.63 -38.07
N THR A 272 -29.25 -47.88 -38.46
CA THR A 272 -29.14 -49.06 -37.59
C THR A 272 -27.79 -49.79 -37.72
N ASN A 273 -26.86 -49.33 -38.56
CA ASN A 273 -25.54 -49.94 -38.69
C ASN A 273 -24.49 -49.28 -37.77
N ILE A 274 -24.37 -49.75 -36.54
CA ILE A 274 -23.45 -49.20 -35.53
C ILE A 274 -21.96 -49.30 -35.91
N ASN A 275 -21.59 -50.15 -36.86
CA ASN A 275 -20.20 -50.28 -37.31
C ASN A 275 -19.75 -49.10 -38.17
N GLN A 276 -20.69 -48.29 -38.67
CA GLN A 276 -20.39 -47.07 -39.42
C GLN A 276 -20.08 -45.89 -38.50
N ILE A 277 -20.36 -46.00 -37.21
CA ILE A 277 -20.07 -44.94 -36.24
C ILE A 277 -18.58 -44.97 -35.91
N PRO A 278 -17.80 -43.93 -36.24
CA PRO A 278 -16.38 -43.90 -35.91
C PRO A 278 -16.15 -44.00 -34.40
N ALA A 279 -15.06 -44.67 -34.01
CA ALA A 279 -14.78 -44.95 -32.60
C ALA A 279 -14.69 -43.69 -31.73
N TYR A 280 -14.21 -42.59 -32.31
CA TYR A 280 -14.21 -41.28 -31.67
C TYR A 280 -15.62 -40.84 -31.25
N TRP A 281 -16.60 -40.97 -32.14
CA TRP A 281 -17.97 -40.50 -31.88
C TRP A 281 -18.74 -41.39 -30.90
N ILE A 282 -18.40 -42.68 -30.79
CA ILE A 282 -18.90 -43.52 -29.69
C ILE A 282 -18.38 -43.00 -28.34
N ASN A 283 -17.11 -42.59 -28.26
CA ASN A 283 -16.55 -42.04 -27.02
C ASN A 283 -17.13 -40.66 -26.69
N GLU A 284 -17.38 -39.80 -27.68
CA GLU A 284 -18.06 -38.52 -27.45
C GLU A 284 -19.53 -38.72 -27.06
N ALA A 285 -20.24 -39.69 -27.66
CA ALA A 285 -21.62 -40.02 -27.31
C ALA A 285 -21.77 -40.46 -25.85
N LYS A 286 -20.79 -41.18 -25.28
CA LYS A 286 -20.78 -41.56 -23.86
C LYS A 286 -20.70 -40.38 -22.89
N LYS A 287 -20.20 -39.22 -23.33
CA LYS A 287 -20.15 -38.01 -22.52
C LYS A 287 -21.51 -37.33 -22.40
N LEU A 288 -22.44 -37.65 -23.30
CA LEU A 288 -23.78 -37.10 -23.29
C LEU A 288 -24.64 -37.74 -22.19
N THR A 289 -25.66 -37.01 -21.78
CA THR A 289 -26.59 -37.39 -20.72
C THR A 289 -28.02 -37.12 -21.18
N ILE A 290 -28.93 -38.06 -20.90
CA ILE A 290 -30.30 -38.00 -21.40
C ILE A 290 -31.32 -38.29 -20.28
N HIS A 291 -32.31 -37.40 -20.15
CA HIS A 291 -33.56 -37.67 -19.48
C HIS A 291 -34.49 -38.41 -20.46
N TYR A 292 -34.98 -39.57 -20.06
CA TYR A 292 -35.70 -40.50 -20.92
C TYR A 292 -37.01 -40.93 -20.26
N ALA A 293 -38.06 -40.17 -20.51
CA ALA A 293 -39.38 -40.53 -20.04
C ALA A 293 -40.03 -41.54 -21.00
N HIS A 294 -40.71 -42.54 -20.47
CA HIS A 294 -41.31 -43.56 -21.32
C HIS A 294 -42.47 -44.30 -20.68
N THR A 295 -43.26 -44.91 -21.56
CA THR A 295 -44.26 -45.94 -21.26
C THR A 295 -43.69 -47.33 -21.63
N SER A 296 -44.53 -48.35 -21.81
CA SER A 296 -44.07 -49.72 -22.06
C SER A 296 -43.24 -49.86 -23.34
N HIS A 297 -43.62 -49.25 -24.47
CA HIS A 297 -42.86 -49.37 -25.72
C HIS A 297 -41.49 -48.70 -25.65
N GLY A 298 -41.31 -47.59 -24.93
CA GLY A 298 -39.98 -46.99 -24.77
C GLY A 298 -38.98 -47.87 -24.01
N SER A 299 -39.47 -48.80 -23.17
CA SER A 299 -38.59 -49.79 -22.51
C SER A 299 -37.80 -50.65 -23.51
N GLN A 300 -38.27 -50.76 -24.76
CA GLN A 300 -37.59 -51.49 -25.83
C GLN A 300 -36.19 -50.92 -26.11
N ILE A 301 -36.01 -49.59 -26.06
CA ILE A 301 -34.70 -48.96 -26.24
C ILE A 301 -33.77 -49.32 -25.07
N ILE A 302 -34.28 -49.30 -23.84
CA ILE A 302 -33.51 -49.65 -22.63
C ILE A 302 -33.06 -51.11 -22.71
N SER A 303 -33.97 -52.05 -23.02
CA SER A 303 -33.66 -53.48 -23.17
C SER A 303 -32.64 -53.72 -24.28
N GLY A 304 -32.79 -53.05 -25.42
CA GLY A 304 -31.84 -53.16 -26.52
C GLY A 304 -30.46 -52.60 -26.17
N LEU A 305 -30.38 -51.43 -25.52
CA LEU A 305 -29.11 -50.81 -25.12
C LEU A 305 -28.40 -51.64 -24.05
N ALA A 306 -29.14 -52.17 -23.08
CA ALA A 306 -28.60 -53.06 -22.04
C ALA A 306 -28.05 -54.36 -22.65
N ASN A 307 -28.76 -54.94 -23.61
CA ASN A 307 -28.31 -56.16 -24.29
C ASN A 307 -27.13 -55.91 -25.24
N LEU A 308 -27.10 -54.77 -25.95
CA LEU A 308 -25.94 -54.41 -26.75
C LEU A 308 -24.69 -54.23 -25.88
N ASN A 309 -24.83 -53.62 -24.69
CA ASN A 309 -23.77 -53.49 -23.71
C ASN A 309 -23.31 -54.85 -23.14
N SER A 310 -24.23 -55.80 -22.92
CA SER A 310 -23.87 -57.15 -22.42
C SER A 310 -23.11 -57.98 -23.47
N ILE A 311 -23.45 -57.81 -24.75
CA ILE A 311 -22.77 -58.48 -25.88
C ILE A 311 -21.42 -57.80 -26.15
N ASN A 312 -21.36 -56.47 -26.09
CA ASN A 312 -20.16 -55.70 -26.35
C ASN A 312 -20.10 -54.44 -25.48
N SER A 313 -19.30 -54.51 -24.41
CA SER A 313 -19.11 -53.42 -23.44
C SER A 313 -18.50 -52.15 -24.04
N TYR A 314 -18.00 -52.20 -25.28
CA TYR A 314 -17.63 -51.00 -26.04
C TYR A 314 -18.81 -50.03 -26.17
N TYR A 315 -20.03 -50.54 -26.31
CA TYR A 315 -21.28 -49.77 -26.31
C TYR A 315 -21.86 -49.66 -24.89
N GLY A 316 -21.02 -49.21 -23.95
CA GLY A 316 -21.35 -49.06 -22.54
C GLY A 316 -22.62 -48.25 -22.31
N PHE A 317 -23.58 -48.79 -21.55
CA PHE A 317 -24.86 -48.15 -21.21
C PHE A 317 -25.12 -48.25 -19.70
N ALA A 318 -25.61 -47.16 -19.11
CA ALA A 318 -26.01 -47.10 -17.72
C ALA A 318 -27.33 -46.34 -17.58
N VAL A 319 -28.25 -46.87 -16.76
CA VAL A 319 -29.57 -46.29 -16.52
C VAL A 319 -29.81 -46.12 -15.03
N ASN A 320 -30.47 -45.03 -14.65
CA ASN A 320 -30.93 -44.74 -13.29
C ASN A 320 -32.43 -44.42 -13.36
N MET A 321 -33.22 -44.99 -12.46
CA MET A 321 -34.68 -44.86 -12.40
C MET A 321 -35.15 -44.37 -11.01
N ASN A 322 -34.31 -43.62 -10.30
CA ASN A 322 -34.65 -43.06 -8.99
C ASN A 322 -35.89 -42.16 -9.09
N THR A 323 -36.93 -42.45 -8.31
CA THR A 323 -38.20 -41.71 -8.30
C THR A 323 -38.26 -40.56 -7.32
N SER A 324 -37.24 -40.36 -6.49
CA SER A 324 -37.21 -39.29 -5.50
C SER A 324 -36.53 -38.03 -6.04
N THR A 325 -35.40 -38.18 -6.72
CA THR A 325 -34.59 -37.06 -7.20
C THR A 325 -33.88 -37.39 -8.51
N PRO A 326 -33.82 -36.46 -9.48
CA PRO A 326 -33.09 -36.68 -10.72
C PRO A 326 -31.59 -36.90 -10.47
N ALA A 327 -31.05 -37.97 -11.03
CA ALA A 327 -29.64 -38.32 -10.82
C ALA A 327 -29.06 -39.08 -12.01
N LEU A 328 -27.80 -38.79 -12.33
CA LEU A 328 -27.04 -39.55 -13.32
C LEU A 328 -26.63 -40.92 -12.75
N PRO A 329 -26.61 -41.98 -13.57
CA PRO A 329 -25.92 -43.22 -13.24
C PRO A 329 -24.42 -43.00 -12.95
N THR A 330 -23.82 -43.82 -12.10
CA THR A 330 -22.43 -43.66 -11.62
C THR A 330 -21.36 -44.03 -12.66
N ASN A 331 -21.68 -44.86 -13.66
CA ASN A 331 -20.73 -45.25 -14.69
C ASN A 331 -20.54 -44.13 -15.73
N ALA A 332 -19.49 -43.32 -15.57
CA ALA A 332 -19.15 -42.21 -16.46
C ALA A 332 -18.56 -42.63 -17.82
N ASN A 333 -18.14 -43.90 -17.97
CA ASN A 333 -17.61 -44.46 -19.22
C ASN A 333 -18.69 -45.12 -20.09
N ALA A 334 -19.96 -44.81 -19.82
CA ALA A 334 -21.13 -45.31 -20.51
C ALA A 334 -22.05 -44.16 -20.95
N LEU A 335 -22.87 -44.40 -21.97
CA LEU A 335 -24.01 -43.55 -22.26
C LEU A 335 -24.95 -43.57 -21.05
N ARG A 336 -25.17 -42.41 -20.44
CA ARG A 336 -25.90 -42.26 -19.17
C ARG A 336 -27.31 -41.77 -19.41
N MET A 337 -28.27 -42.59 -19.00
CA MET A 337 -29.70 -42.33 -19.10
C MET A 337 -30.32 -42.24 -17.71
N TYR A 338 -31.20 -41.26 -17.52
CA TYR A 338 -32.10 -41.19 -16.38
C TYR A 338 -33.53 -41.42 -16.88
N ALA A 339 -34.12 -42.53 -16.48
CA ALA A 339 -35.41 -43.03 -16.96
C ALA A 339 -36.49 -42.94 -15.88
N ALA A 340 -36.71 -41.73 -15.36
CA ALA A 340 -37.77 -41.42 -14.41
C ALA A 340 -38.18 -39.95 -14.53
N ASN A 341 -39.42 -39.62 -14.16
CA ASN A 341 -39.90 -38.25 -13.93
C ASN A 341 -40.61 -38.20 -12.56
N PRO A 342 -39.87 -37.94 -11.47
CA PRO A 342 -40.31 -38.13 -10.09
C PRO A 342 -41.75 -37.68 -9.82
N PRO A 343 -42.63 -38.54 -9.27
CA PRO A 343 -42.33 -39.84 -8.66
C PRO A 343 -42.38 -41.06 -9.61
N GLU A 344 -42.51 -40.85 -10.92
CA GLU A 344 -42.88 -41.94 -11.83
C GLU A 344 -41.69 -42.52 -12.60
N THR A 345 -41.68 -43.84 -12.78
CA THR A 345 -40.84 -44.53 -13.79
C THR A 345 -41.63 -44.99 -15.00
N TYR A 346 -42.95 -45.09 -14.87
CA TYR A 346 -43.87 -45.32 -15.98
C TYR A 346 -44.59 -44.01 -16.26
N ILE A 347 -44.12 -43.26 -17.26
CA ILE A 347 -44.44 -41.84 -17.40
C ILE A 347 -45.44 -41.68 -18.52
N THR A 348 -46.72 -41.54 -18.18
CA THR A 348 -47.80 -41.31 -19.15
C THR A 348 -47.70 -39.90 -19.74
N PRO A 349 -48.46 -39.54 -20.78
CA PRO A 349 -48.46 -38.18 -21.33
C PRO A 349 -48.65 -37.09 -20.28
N GLU A 350 -49.58 -37.30 -19.35
CA GLU A 350 -49.91 -36.40 -18.25
C GLU A 350 -48.75 -36.21 -17.29
N ASP A 351 -47.84 -37.18 -17.22
CA ASP A 351 -46.68 -37.13 -16.36
C ASP A 351 -45.47 -36.43 -16.99
N TYR A 352 -45.54 -35.96 -18.24
CA TYR A 352 -44.40 -35.33 -18.90
C TYR A 352 -44.72 -34.03 -19.67
N TRP A 353 -45.72 -34.03 -20.56
CA TRP A 353 -45.99 -32.90 -21.47
C TRP A 353 -47.47 -32.50 -21.56
N GLU A 354 -48.41 -33.34 -21.17
CA GLU A 354 -49.85 -33.10 -21.41
C GLU A 354 -50.51 -32.33 -20.26
N SER A 355 -50.18 -32.64 -19.01
CA SER A 355 -50.73 -31.93 -17.84
C SER A 355 -49.78 -30.85 -17.33
N SER A 356 -50.32 -29.87 -16.58
CA SER A 356 -49.52 -28.85 -15.90
C SER A 356 -48.49 -29.45 -14.93
N ASP A 357 -48.87 -30.52 -14.23
CA ASP A 357 -48.02 -31.16 -13.22
C ASP A 357 -46.90 -31.96 -13.90
N GLY A 358 -47.20 -32.64 -15.01
CA GLY A 358 -46.20 -33.31 -15.84
C GLY A 358 -45.21 -32.32 -16.44
N ILE A 359 -45.71 -31.20 -16.97
CA ILE A 359 -44.87 -30.12 -17.50
C ILE A 359 -43.95 -29.58 -16.41
N SER A 360 -44.50 -29.28 -15.22
CA SER A 360 -43.71 -28.78 -14.08
C SER A 360 -42.63 -29.78 -13.65
N ARG A 361 -42.95 -31.06 -13.58
CA ARG A 361 -41.96 -32.11 -13.24
C ARG A 361 -40.86 -32.22 -14.28
N THR A 362 -41.21 -32.22 -15.56
CA THR A 362 -40.21 -32.24 -16.65
C THR A 362 -39.31 -31.02 -16.59
N SER A 363 -39.86 -29.83 -16.35
CA SER A 363 -39.08 -28.61 -16.12
C SER A 363 -38.12 -28.78 -14.95
N GLN A 364 -38.56 -29.29 -13.80
CA GLN A 364 -37.69 -29.53 -12.63
C GLN A 364 -36.54 -30.50 -12.93
N VAL A 365 -36.78 -31.57 -13.71
CA VAL A 365 -35.71 -32.49 -14.13
C VAL A 365 -34.70 -31.78 -15.02
N VAL A 366 -35.17 -30.95 -15.95
CA VAL A 366 -34.33 -30.24 -16.92
C VAL A 366 -33.52 -29.11 -16.25
N GLU A 367 -34.13 -28.39 -15.31
CA GLU A 367 -33.51 -27.31 -14.53
C GLU A 367 -32.32 -27.75 -13.69
N THR A 368 -32.21 -29.06 -13.37
CA THR A 368 -31.00 -29.61 -12.74
C THR A 368 -29.73 -29.38 -13.57
N GLY A 369 -29.87 -29.16 -14.89
CA GLY A 369 -28.75 -29.01 -15.82
C GLY A 369 -27.96 -30.30 -16.06
N LEU A 370 -28.41 -31.43 -15.51
CA LEU A 370 -27.71 -32.73 -15.59
C LEU A 370 -27.82 -33.37 -16.98
N PHE A 371 -28.87 -33.05 -17.74
CA PHE A 371 -29.24 -33.74 -18.98
C PHE A 371 -29.15 -32.80 -20.17
N LYS A 372 -28.34 -33.16 -21.17
CA LYS A 372 -28.24 -32.40 -22.44
C LYS A 372 -29.43 -32.66 -23.35
N TYR A 373 -30.09 -33.79 -23.18
CA TYR A 373 -31.24 -34.19 -23.97
C TYR A 373 -32.38 -34.65 -23.08
N SER A 374 -33.60 -34.41 -23.54
CA SER A 374 -34.82 -34.90 -22.89
C SER A 374 -35.77 -35.47 -23.94
N THR A 375 -36.40 -36.59 -23.65
CA THR A 375 -37.34 -37.23 -24.58
C THR A 375 -38.47 -37.95 -23.85
N TRP A 376 -39.56 -38.15 -24.56
CA TRP A 376 -40.71 -38.93 -24.11
C TRP A 376 -41.20 -39.84 -25.23
N THR A 377 -41.57 -41.08 -24.89
CA THR A 377 -41.97 -42.11 -25.87
C THR A 377 -43.44 -42.52 -25.74
N TRP A 378 -44.11 -42.63 -26.89
CA TRP A 378 -45.47 -43.13 -27.00
C TRP A 378 -45.61 -44.61 -26.63
N CYS A 379 -46.81 -45.00 -26.18
CA CYS A 379 -47.35 -46.35 -26.34
C CYS A 379 -48.37 -46.28 -27.50
N GLY A 380 -49.63 -46.69 -27.30
CA GLY A 380 -50.67 -46.65 -28.34
C GLY A 380 -51.34 -45.29 -28.57
N GLN A 381 -50.98 -44.23 -27.84
CA GLN A 381 -51.66 -42.93 -27.93
C GLN A 381 -51.57 -42.31 -29.33
N ALA A 382 -50.47 -42.49 -30.04
CA ALA A 382 -50.33 -41.98 -31.42
C ALA A 382 -51.34 -42.60 -32.40
N SER A 383 -51.89 -43.79 -32.10
CA SER A 383 -52.90 -44.47 -32.92
C SER A 383 -54.33 -43.99 -32.70
N ASN A 384 -54.61 -43.22 -31.64
CA ASN A 384 -55.97 -42.77 -31.32
C ASN A 384 -56.07 -41.27 -30.95
N TYR A 385 -54.97 -40.58 -30.68
CA TYR A 385 -54.95 -39.15 -30.41
C TYR A 385 -55.39 -38.36 -31.63
N SER A 386 -56.16 -37.30 -31.38
CA SER A 386 -56.51 -36.32 -32.40
C SER A 386 -55.28 -35.52 -32.85
N GLN A 387 -55.36 -34.91 -34.05
CA GLN A 387 -54.29 -34.04 -34.54
C GLN A 387 -53.98 -32.89 -33.57
N THR A 388 -54.99 -32.35 -32.89
CA THR A 388 -54.82 -31.29 -31.88
C THR A 388 -54.01 -31.78 -30.68
N GLN A 389 -54.21 -33.01 -30.21
CA GLN A 389 -53.40 -33.56 -29.12
C GLN A 389 -51.95 -33.78 -29.55
N ILE A 390 -51.71 -34.23 -30.79
CA ILE A 390 -50.35 -34.33 -31.34
C ILE A 390 -49.72 -32.93 -31.47
N ASP A 391 -50.47 -31.92 -31.90
CA ASP A 391 -49.98 -30.53 -31.94
C ASP A 391 -49.63 -30.01 -30.55
N ASN A 392 -50.41 -30.35 -29.52
CA ASN A 392 -50.11 -29.98 -28.14
C ASN A 392 -48.77 -30.58 -27.70
N TYR A 393 -48.52 -31.87 -27.96
CA TYR A 393 -47.22 -32.49 -27.73
C TYR A 393 -46.09 -31.73 -28.43
N LEU A 394 -46.23 -31.49 -29.73
CA LEU A 394 -45.19 -30.84 -30.54
C LEU A 394 -44.89 -29.42 -30.06
N ASN A 395 -45.94 -28.66 -29.73
CA ASN A 395 -45.81 -27.31 -29.22
C ASN A 395 -45.20 -27.27 -27.82
N THR A 396 -45.56 -28.19 -26.92
CA THR A 396 -44.94 -28.30 -25.59
C THR A 396 -43.45 -28.64 -25.70
N MET A 397 -43.08 -29.60 -26.55
CA MET A 397 -41.68 -29.96 -26.77
C MET A 397 -40.85 -28.81 -27.36
N LYS A 398 -41.44 -28.04 -28.28
CA LYS A 398 -40.81 -26.83 -28.81
C LYS A 398 -40.73 -25.71 -27.76
N GLY A 399 -41.75 -25.55 -26.94
CA GLY A 399 -41.79 -24.60 -25.82
C GLY A 399 -40.67 -24.88 -24.82
N PHE A 400 -40.49 -26.14 -24.41
CA PHE A 400 -39.40 -26.52 -23.54
C PHE A 400 -38.01 -26.21 -24.13
N GLN A 401 -37.82 -26.41 -25.43
CA GLN A 401 -36.53 -26.07 -26.07
C GLN A 401 -36.25 -24.56 -26.09
N GLN A 402 -37.30 -23.73 -26.13
CA GLN A 402 -37.17 -22.27 -26.03
C GLN A 402 -36.88 -21.83 -24.58
N GLU A 403 -37.53 -22.47 -23.62
CA GLU A 403 -37.37 -22.19 -22.19
C GLU A 403 -36.01 -22.68 -21.64
N PHE A 404 -35.54 -23.84 -22.11
CA PHE A 404 -34.32 -24.48 -21.66
C PHE A 404 -33.28 -24.58 -22.80
N PRO A 405 -32.61 -23.46 -23.19
CA PRO A 405 -31.74 -23.42 -24.37
C PRO A 405 -30.51 -24.33 -24.28
N ASN A 406 -30.16 -24.80 -23.08
CA ASN A 406 -29.04 -25.73 -22.84
C ASN A 406 -29.42 -27.22 -22.99
N THR A 407 -30.71 -27.51 -23.21
CA THR A 407 -31.26 -28.87 -23.31
C THR A 407 -32.04 -29.02 -24.61
N ARG A 408 -31.75 -30.08 -25.37
CA ARG A 408 -32.48 -30.36 -26.62
C ARG A 408 -33.53 -31.44 -26.44
N PHE A 409 -34.72 -31.20 -26.95
CA PHE A 409 -35.84 -32.14 -26.87
C PHE A 409 -35.89 -33.02 -28.12
N ILE A 410 -36.04 -34.32 -27.90
CA ILE A 410 -36.11 -35.33 -28.97
C ILE A 410 -37.57 -35.76 -29.12
N LEU A 411 -38.08 -35.62 -30.33
CA LEU A 411 -39.39 -36.11 -30.73
C LEU A 411 -39.30 -37.59 -31.07
N MET A 412 -40.40 -38.32 -30.86
CA MET A 412 -40.54 -39.70 -31.32
C MET A 412 -41.82 -39.87 -32.12
N THR A 413 -41.82 -40.75 -33.12
CA THR A 413 -43.07 -41.27 -33.69
C THR A 413 -43.65 -42.36 -32.79
N GLY A 414 -44.95 -42.66 -32.97
CA GLY A 414 -45.57 -43.81 -32.31
C GLY A 414 -45.04 -45.15 -32.85
N HIS A 415 -45.41 -46.27 -32.21
CA HIS A 415 -45.12 -47.60 -32.72
C HIS A 415 -46.11 -48.01 -33.82
N THR A 416 -45.77 -49.02 -34.61
CA THR A 416 -46.63 -49.57 -35.67
C THR A 416 -47.83 -50.32 -35.08
N ASP A 417 -48.99 -50.17 -35.71
CA ASP A 417 -50.28 -50.74 -35.27
C ASP A 417 -50.99 -51.56 -36.35
N GLY A 418 -50.28 -51.94 -37.42
CA GLY A 418 -50.87 -52.58 -38.59
C GLY A 418 -51.19 -51.60 -39.73
N GLY A 419 -50.86 -50.32 -39.58
CA GLY A 419 -50.94 -49.34 -40.67
C GLY A 419 -52.22 -48.51 -40.65
N SER A 420 -52.72 -48.18 -39.46
CA SER A 420 -53.93 -47.35 -39.33
C SER A 420 -53.72 -45.96 -39.93
N ALA A 421 -54.81 -45.40 -40.48
CA ALA A 421 -54.78 -44.06 -41.08
C ALA A 421 -54.46 -42.97 -40.05
N ILE A 422 -54.94 -43.13 -38.81
CA ILE A 422 -54.72 -42.18 -37.71
C ILE A 422 -53.23 -42.16 -37.33
N LEU A 423 -52.63 -43.33 -37.08
CA LEU A 423 -51.21 -43.43 -36.77
C LEU A 423 -50.36 -42.85 -37.91
N THR A 424 -50.66 -43.22 -39.16
CA THR A 424 -49.93 -42.72 -40.33
C THR A 424 -49.97 -41.20 -40.41
N GLN A 425 -51.14 -40.60 -40.20
CA GLN A 425 -51.31 -39.15 -40.18
C GLN A 425 -50.51 -38.50 -39.03
N ASN A 426 -50.62 -39.04 -37.83
CA ASN A 426 -49.95 -38.50 -36.64
C ASN A 426 -48.42 -38.61 -36.73
N ASN A 427 -47.90 -39.76 -37.17
CA ASN A 427 -46.47 -39.95 -37.39
C ASN A 427 -45.93 -39.02 -38.47
N ASN A 428 -46.64 -38.85 -39.60
CA ASN A 428 -46.24 -37.88 -40.62
C ASN A 428 -46.23 -36.44 -40.09
N ARG A 429 -47.20 -36.09 -39.25
CA ARG A 429 -47.25 -34.78 -38.59
C ARG A 429 -46.03 -34.53 -37.71
N ILE A 430 -45.63 -35.51 -36.90
CA ILE A 430 -44.43 -35.44 -36.07
C ILE A 430 -43.17 -35.32 -36.94
N LYS A 431 -43.04 -36.12 -38.00
CA LYS A 431 -41.92 -36.08 -38.97
C LYS A 431 -41.77 -34.70 -39.61
N THR A 432 -42.87 -34.17 -40.15
CA THR A 432 -42.90 -32.84 -40.77
C THR A 432 -42.60 -31.74 -39.77
N PHE A 433 -43.11 -31.83 -38.54
CA PHE A 433 -42.81 -30.84 -37.51
C PHE A 433 -41.33 -30.84 -37.13
N ALA A 434 -40.73 -32.03 -36.96
CA ALA A 434 -39.30 -32.14 -36.66
C ALA A 434 -38.44 -31.50 -37.76
N GLN A 435 -38.75 -31.78 -39.02
CA GLN A 435 -38.10 -31.21 -40.20
C GLN A 435 -38.22 -29.68 -40.24
N ASN A 436 -39.45 -29.16 -40.15
CA ASN A 436 -39.72 -27.73 -40.28
C ASN A 436 -39.15 -26.90 -39.12
N ASN A 437 -38.98 -27.51 -37.95
CA ASN A 437 -38.49 -26.85 -36.75
C ASN A 437 -37.05 -27.22 -36.38
N ASN A 438 -36.33 -27.95 -37.24
CA ASN A 438 -34.92 -28.32 -37.00
C ASN A 438 -34.72 -29.12 -35.68
N MET A 439 -35.72 -29.91 -35.30
CA MET A 439 -35.68 -30.72 -34.08
C MET A 439 -35.06 -32.09 -34.33
N ILE A 440 -34.80 -32.81 -33.25
CA ILE A 440 -34.30 -34.18 -33.30
C ILE A 440 -35.52 -35.11 -33.34
N LEU A 441 -35.51 -36.09 -34.23
CA LEU A 441 -36.53 -37.12 -34.34
C LEU A 441 -35.90 -38.51 -34.27
N PHE A 442 -36.39 -39.33 -33.35
CA PHE A 442 -36.17 -40.77 -33.34
C PHE A 442 -37.43 -41.46 -33.90
N ASP A 443 -37.35 -41.95 -35.13
CA ASP A 443 -38.49 -42.46 -35.88
C ASP A 443 -38.75 -43.94 -35.56
N PHE A 444 -39.46 -44.15 -34.44
CA PHE A 444 -39.80 -45.44 -33.86
C PHE A 444 -40.57 -46.35 -34.82
N ALA A 445 -41.62 -45.84 -35.47
CA ALA A 445 -42.41 -46.59 -36.44
C ALA A 445 -41.58 -46.97 -37.68
N ASP A 446 -40.76 -46.05 -38.18
CA ASP A 446 -39.95 -46.33 -39.36
C ASP A 446 -38.97 -47.48 -39.10
N ILE A 447 -38.28 -47.50 -37.96
CA ILE A 447 -37.39 -48.62 -37.60
C ILE A 447 -38.14 -49.97 -37.55
N GLU A 448 -39.42 -49.98 -37.17
CA GLU A 448 -40.23 -51.21 -37.14
C GLU A 448 -40.71 -51.67 -38.53
N GLN A 449 -40.82 -50.74 -39.49
CA GLN A 449 -41.34 -51.01 -40.83
C GLN A 449 -40.27 -51.54 -41.79
N TYR A 450 -39.00 -51.62 -41.41
CA TYR A 450 -37.94 -52.09 -42.28
C TYR A 450 -37.13 -53.21 -41.66
N ASP A 451 -36.87 -54.25 -42.45
CA ASP A 451 -35.87 -55.24 -42.09
C ASP A 451 -34.43 -54.69 -42.22
N PRO A 452 -33.41 -55.35 -41.66
CA PRO A 452 -32.03 -54.89 -41.74
C PRO A 452 -31.44 -54.78 -43.16
N ALA A 453 -32.06 -55.40 -44.17
CA ALA A 453 -31.69 -55.25 -45.58
C ALA A 453 -32.46 -54.10 -46.29
N GLY A 454 -33.38 -53.42 -45.60
CA GLY A 454 -34.19 -52.33 -46.14
C GLY A 454 -35.49 -52.80 -46.82
N GLY A 455 -35.92 -54.04 -46.61
CA GLY A 455 -37.24 -54.52 -47.03
C GLY A 455 -38.35 -53.81 -46.25
N TYR A 456 -39.33 -53.24 -46.95
CA TYR A 456 -40.39 -52.40 -46.36
C TYR A 456 -41.68 -53.18 -46.07
N TYR A 457 -42.20 -53.02 -44.85
CA TYR A 457 -43.38 -53.68 -44.29
C TYR A 457 -44.39 -52.65 -43.74
N PRO A 458 -45.13 -51.94 -44.62
CA PRO A 458 -45.97 -50.80 -44.24
C PRO A 458 -47.12 -51.13 -43.27
N GLN A 459 -47.55 -52.39 -43.24
CA GLN A 459 -48.68 -52.89 -42.46
C GLN A 459 -48.23 -53.80 -41.31
N THR A 460 -46.94 -53.76 -40.94
CA THR A 460 -46.48 -54.47 -39.75
C THR A 460 -47.16 -53.91 -38.50
N THR A 461 -47.35 -54.77 -37.50
CA THR A 461 -47.66 -54.37 -36.14
C THR A 461 -46.38 -54.36 -35.31
N ASP A 462 -46.47 -53.84 -34.09
CA ASP A 462 -45.38 -53.86 -33.10
C ASP A 462 -44.89 -55.29 -32.80
N ALA A 463 -45.72 -56.32 -32.98
CA ALA A 463 -45.31 -57.72 -32.90
C ALA A 463 -44.22 -58.14 -33.92
N CYS A 464 -43.95 -57.33 -34.95
CA CYS A 464 -42.98 -57.58 -36.02
C CYS A 464 -43.19 -58.93 -36.73
N SER A 465 -44.24 -59.03 -37.55
CA SER A 465 -44.61 -60.27 -38.24
C SER A 465 -43.53 -60.82 -39.18
N TRP A 466 -42.63 -59.97 -39.67
CA TRP A 466 -41.53 -60.35 -40.55
C TRP A 466 -40.27 -60.82 -39.80
N CYS A 467 -40.12 -60.49 -38.50
CA CYS A 467 -38.91 -60.76 -37.74
C CYS A 467 -38.58 -62.27 -37.62
N ALA A 468 -39.58 -63.13 -37.44
CA ALA A 468 -39.35 -64.58 -37.32
C ALA A 468 -38.78 -65.18 -38.62
N ASN A 469 -39.28 -64.73 -39.76
CA ASN A 469 -38.77 -65.14 -41.07
C ASN A 469 -37.34 -64.61 -41.30
N TRP A 470 -37.08 -63.36 -40.90
CA TRP A 470 -35.73 -62.79 -40.92
C TRP A 470 -34.74 -63.62 -40.10
N CYS A 471 -35.08 -63.95 -38.86
CA CYS A 471 -34.21 -64.74 -37.99
C CYS A 471 -33.95 -66.16 -38.50
N THR A 472 -34.92 -66.73 -39.23
CA THR A 472 -34.74 -68.04 -39.86
C THR A 472 -33.73 -67.97 -41.01
N SER A 473 -33.74 -66.90 -41.79
CA SER A 473 -32.79 -66.69 -42.90
C SER A 473 -31.45 -66.08 -42.47
N HIS A 474 -31.41 -65.36 -41.34
CA HIS A 474 -30.25 -64.66 -40.80
C HIS A 474 -30.05 -64.98 -39.31
N PRO A 475 -29.74 -66.26 -38.96
CA PRO A 475 -29.66 -66.68 -37.56
C PRO A 475 -28.60 -65.93 -36.74
N SER A 476 -27.54 -65.42 -37.38
CA SER A 476 -26.51 -64.59 -36.73
C SER A 476 -27.07 -63.30 -36.14
N ASP A 477 -28.04 -62.68 -36.81
CA ASP A 477 -28.61 -61.38 -36.40
C ASP A 477 -29.55 -61.53 -35.20
N CYS A 478 -30.00 -62.75 -34.96
CA CYS A 478 -30.95 -63.09 -33.91
C CYS A 478 -30.33 -63.92 -32.77
N THR A 479 -29.01 -63.91 -32.68
CA THR A 479 -28.28 -64.50 -31.55
C THR A 479 -28.35 -63.55 -30.34
N ASN A 480 -28.66 -64.09 -29.15
CA ASN A 480 -28.72 -63.35 -27.88
C ASN A 480 -29.64 -62.12 -27.93
N LEU A 481 -30.82 -62.24 -28.55
CA LEU A 481 -31.79 -61.15 -28.57
C LEU A 481 -32.40 -60.90 -27.17
N PRO A 482 -32.69 -59.64 -26.80
CA PRO A 482 -33.33 -59.34 -25.54
C PRO A 482 -34.82 -59.68 -25.55
N SER A 483 -35.39 -59.80 -24.35
CA SER A 483 -36.84 -59.63 -24.19
C SER A 483 -37.23 -58.21 -24.61
N CYS A 484 -38.30 -58.10 -25.40
CA CYS A 484 -38.72 -56.85 -26.00
C CYS A 484 -40.22 -56.64 -25.75
N ALA A 485 -40.58 -55.55 -25.07
CA ALA A 485 -41.97 -55.27 -24.73
C ALA A 485 -42.82 -55.13 -26.00
N HIS A 486 -43.88 -55.94 -26.12
CA HIS A 486 -44.83 -55.93 -27.25
C HIS A 486 -44.23 -56.22 -28.64
N SER A 487 -42.96 -56.63 -28.71
CA SER A 487 -42.26 -56.76 -29.99
C SER A 487 -41.26 -57.92 -30.01
N HIS A 488 -40.66 -58.16 -31.17
CA HIS A 488 -39.59 -59.14 -31.33
C HIS A 488 -38.24 -58.55 -30.88
N GLY A 489 -37.38 -59.35 -30.25
CA GLY A 489 -36.07 -58.91 -29.73
C GLY A 489 -35.16 -58.23 -30.77
N LEU A 490 -35.32 -58.60 -32.05
CA LEU A 490 -34.62 -57.97 -33.17
C LEU A 490 -34.92 -56.46 -33.25
N ILE A 491 -36.17 -56.04 -33.06
CA ILE A 491 -36.57 -54.62 -33.10
C ILE A 491 -35.92 -53.84 -31.95
N CYS A 492 -35.87 -54.40 -30.74
CA CYS A 492 -35.16 -53.79 -29.62
C CYS A 492 -33.67 -53.56 -29.96
N MET A 493 -33.03 -54.53 -30.61
CA MET A 493 -31.64 -54.38 -31.06
C MET A 493 -31.49 -53.31 -32.14
N GLN A 494 -32.38 -53.26 -33.14
CA GLN A 494 -32.35 -52.24 -34.19
C GLN A 494 -32.54 -50.83 -33.61
N LYS A 495 -33.47 -50.67 -32.65
CA LYS A 495 -33.68 -49.39 -31.95
C LYS A 495 -32.47 -48.98 -31.12
N ALA A 496 -31.83 -49.90 -30.41
CA ALA A 496 -30.62 -49.60 -29.66
C ALA A 496 -29.46 -49.15 -30.56
N LYS A 497 -29.30 -49.82 -31.71
CA LYS A 497 -28.33 -49.45 -32.73
C LYS A 497 -28.58 -48.04 -33.29
N ALA A 498 -29.83 -47.76 -33.67
CA ALA A 498 -30.25 -46.43 -34.08
C ALA A 498 -30.06 -45.38 -32.98
N PHE A 499 -30.29 -45.74 -31.72
CA PHE A 499 -30.11 -44.82 -30.60
C PHE A 499 -28.63 -44.43 -30.42
N TRP A 500 -27.70 -45.38 -30.53
CA TRP A 500 -26.27 -45.07 -30.57
C TRP A 500 -25.89 -44.15 -31.72
N TRP A 501 -26.46 -44.40 -32.91
CA TRP A 501 -26.28 -43.51 -34.05
C TRP A 501 -26.76 -42.09 -33.74
N MET A 502 -27.96 -41.95 -33.17
CA MET A 502 -28.50 -40.66 -32.73
C MET A 502 -27.54 -39.97 -31.77
N MET A 503 -27.10 -40.66 -30.71
CA MET A 503 -26.21 -40.05 -29.72
C MET A 503 -24.86 -39.63 -30.33
N ALA A 504 -24.33 -40.39 -31.30
CA ALA A 504 -23.13 -40.00 -32.04
C ALA A 504 -23.36 -38.74 -32.89
N ARG A 505 -24.48 -38.64 -33.61
CA ARG A 505 -24.88 -37.42 -34.35
C ARG A 505 -25.00 -36.22 -33.41
N LEU A 506 -25.60 -36.44 -32.25
CA LEU A 506 -25.80 -35.41 -31.23
C LEU A 506 -24.49 -34.99 -30.55
N ALA A 507 -23.49 -35.87 -30.51
CA ALA A 507 -22.16 -35.57 -30.02
C ALA A 507 -21.34 -34.70 -31.00
N GLY A 508 -21.79 -34.58 -32.26
CA GLY A 508 -21.15 -33.75 -33.29
C GLY A 508 -20.81 -34.50 -34.58
N TRP A 509 -21.11 -35.80 -34.68
CA TRP A 509 -20.87 -36.56 -35.91
C TRP A 509 -21.78 -36.07 -37.05
N ASP A 510 -21.19 -35.87 -38.23
CA ASP A 510 -21.91 -35.50 -39.45
C ASP A 510 -22.79 -36.62 -40.02
N GLY A 511 -22.58 -37.86 -39.58
CA GLY A 511 -23.33 -39.04 -40.03
C GLY A 511 -22.76 -39.70 -41.28
N GLN A 512 -21.56 -39.30 -41.71
CA GLN A 512 -20.83 -39.97 -42.79
C GLN A 512 -19.88 -41.01 -42.20
N ALA A 513 -19.83 -42.20 -42.81
CA ALA A 513 -18.83 -43.19 -42.45
C ALA A 513 -17.43 -42.62 -42.74
N SER A 514 -16.48 -42.87 -41.85
CA SER A 514 -15.07 -42.58 -42.13
C SER A 514 -14.62 -43.49 -43.29
N ASN A 515 -14.27 -42.88 -44.42
CA ASN A 515 -13.66 -43.58 -45.57
C ASN A 515 -12.38 -44.31 -45.19
#